data_AF-A0A353IQQ7-F1
#
_entry.id   AF-A0A353IQQ7-F1
#
_cell.length_a   1.000
_cell.length_b   1.000
_cell.length_c   1.000
_cell.angle_alpha   90.00
_cell.angle_beta   90.00
_cell.angle_gamma   90.00
#
_symmetry.space_group_name_H-M   'P 1'
#
loop_
_entity.id
_entity.type
_entity.pdbx_description
1 polymer ?
#
loop_
_entity_poly.entity_id
_entity_poly.type
_entity_poly.pdbx_seq_one_letter_code
_entity_poly.pdbx_strand_id
1 'polypeptide(L)'
;MSTVTLPDPDRVVLARRNEVVKQLKKLAPQAVMIADLEGRRTFESDALAAYRRLPLAVVLPASTEEVSAILRFCNENHVKVVPRGAGTSLCGGATPLEDSIVLCLSRMNKILEIDAANRVARVEAGSTNISITQAASAQGFFYAPDPSSQVACTVGGNIATNSGGAHCLKYGVTVNNLLAVRMVMMDGEIVDFGGSHLDSPNYDFLPLITGSEGQLGVVTEASVRLLAAPEGARPVLIGFDSAQAAASCVAAIIASGIVPVAIEFMDRPAIHVCEHFVPAGYPLDAEAALIVEVEGSEDEIEYLLEKIEDIAQDYNPISTRRSQSAEESALIWKGRKAAFGAIGQVSDYMCMDGVIPLSALSAALEGVSQICRKYRFDVANIFHAGDGNLHPL
;
A
#
# COMPACT_ATOMS: atom_id res chain seq x y z
N MET A 1 2.71 -25.43 16.96
CA MET A 1 2.50 -24.25 16.09
C MET A 1 1.13 -24.42 15.47
N SER A 2 0.16 -23.56 15.76
CA SER A 2 -1.10 -23.55 15.01
C SER A 2 -0.82 -22.94 13.65
N THR A 3 -0.57 -23.77 12.64
CA THR A 3 -0.63 -23.32 11.26
C THR A 3 -2.05 -22.81 11.02
N VAL A 4 -2.20 -21.59 10.48
CA VAL A 4 -3.51 -21.10 10.00
C VAL A 4 -4.08 -22.20 9.10
N THR A 5 -5.19 -22.79 9.54
CA THR A 5 -5.81 -23.91 8.84
C THR A 5 -6.76 -23.31 7.81
N LEU A 6 -6.38 -23.41 6.53
CA LEU A 6 -7.26 -23.01 5.44
C LEU A 6 -8.46 -23.97 5.35
N PRO A 7 -9.63 -23.50 4.88
CA PRO A 7 -10.81 -24.34 4.73
C PRO A 7 -10.54 -25.57 3.88
N ASP A 8 -11.15 -26.70 4.22
CA ASP A 8 -11.13 -27.89 3.38
C ASP A 8 -11.77 -27.59 2.01
N PRO A 9 -11.17 -28.06 0.90
CA PRO A 9 -11.71 -27.78 -0.42
C PRO A 9 -12.95 -28.60 -0.72
N ASP A 10 -13.89 -27.99 -1.45
CA ASP A 10 -15.05 -28.70 -1.98
C ASP A 10 -14.62 -29.67 -3.10
N ARG A 11 -14.67 -30.96 -2.78
CA ARG A 11 -14.30 -32.04 -3.71
C ARG A 11 -15.20 -32.12 -4.93
N VAL A 12 -16.46 -31.67 -4.84
CA VAL A 12 -17.40 -31.64 -5.97
C VAL A 12 -16.96 -30.59 -6.99
N VAL A 13 -16.54 -29.41 -6.52
CA VAL A 13 -15.98 -28.35 -7.38
C VAL A 13 -14.68 -28.81 -8.04
N LEU A 14 -13.77 -29.42 -7.26
CA LEU A 14 -12.50 -29.94 -7.79
C LEU A 14 -12.70 -31.00 -8.89
N ALA A 15 -13.66 -31.91 -8.72
CA ALA A 15 -13.96 -32.93 -9.72
C ALA A 15 -14.47 -32.34 -11.05
N ARG A 16 -15.10 -31.15 -11.00
CA ARG A 16 -15.66 -30.44 -12.15
C ARG A 16 -14.71 -29.41 -12.77
N ARG A 17 -13.44 -29.36 -12.34
CA ARG A 17 -12.46 -28.37 -12.80
C ARG A 17 -12.43 -28.14 -14.31
N ASN A 18 -12.36 -29.20 -15.10
CA ASN A 18 -12.25 -29.10 -16.57
C ASN A 18 -13.53 -28.52 -17.19
N GLU A 19 -14.70 -28.82 -16.63
CA GLU A 19 -15.97 -28.26 -17.04
C GLU A 19 -16.02 -26.76 -16.73
N VAL A 20 -15.68 -26.37 -15.49
CA VAL A 20 -15.61 -24.98 -15.04
C VAL A 20 -14.71 -24.15 -15.94
N VAL A 21 -13.47 -24.61 -16.18
CA VAL A 21 -12.51 -23.92 -17.05
C VAL A 21 -13.04 -23.77 -18.49
N LYS A 22 -13.72 -24.80 -19.02
CA LYS A 22 -14.31 -24.76 -20.36
C LYS A 22 -15.45 -23.75 -20.47
N GLN A 23 -16.33 -23.67 -19.47
CA GLN A 23 -17.43 -22.71 -19.45
C GLN A 23 -16.93 -21.28 -19.30
N LEU A 24 -15.98 -21.04 -18.39
CA LEU A 24 -15.38 -19.71 -18.20
C LEU A 24 -14.72 -19.21 -19.49
N LYS A 25 -14.00 -20.06 -20.23
CA LYS A 25 -13.44 -19.71 -21.56
C LYS A 25 -14.50 -19.31 -22.59
N LYS A 26 -15.71 -19.88 -22.50
CA LYS A 26 -16.82 -19.55 -23.40
C LYS A 26 -17.48 -18.23 -23.02
N LEU A 27 -17.62 -17.96 -21.73
CA LEU A 27 -18.27 -16.76 -21.18
C LEU A 27 -17.39 -15.52 -21.30
N ALA A 28 -16.07 -15.69 -21.15
CA ALA A 28 -15.07 -14.62 -21.24
C ALA A 28 -14.05 -14.96 -22.33
N PRO A 29 -14.40 -14.84 -23.62
CA PRO A 29 -13.56 -15.27 -24.73
C PRO A 29 -12.30 -14.41 -24.93
N GLN A 30 -12.28 -13.18 -24.41
CA GLN A 30 -11.12 -12.31 -24.44
C GLN A 30 -10.23 -12.50 -23.22
N ALA A 31 -10.71 -13.16 -22.15
CA ALA A 31 -9.94 -13.45 -20.96
C ALA A 31 -8.79 -14.43 -21.22
N VAL A 32 -7.68 -14.23 -20.52
CA VAL A 32 -6.61 -15.23 -20.46
C VAL A 32 -6.95 -16.23 -19.37
N MET A 33 -6.91 -17.52 -19.72
CA MET A 33 -7.23 -18.62 -18.82
C MET A 33 -5.99 -19.48 -18.57
N ILE A 34 -5.54 -19.53 -17.32
CA ILE A 34 -4.39 -20.31 -16.88
C ILE A 34 -4.89 -21.52 -16.08
N ALA A 35 -4.60 -22.71 -16.59
CA ALA A 35 -5.12 -23.97 -16.05
C ALA A 35 -4.09 -25.10 -16.05
N ASP A 36 -2.90 -24.92 -16.60
CA ASP A 36 -1.78 -25.83 -16.40
C ASP A 36 -1.23 -25.72 -14.96
N LEU A 37 -0.36 -26.64 -14.57
CA LEU A 37 0.17 -26.69 -13.20
C LEU A 37 1.15 -25.54 -12.95
N GLU A 38 2.07 -25.34 -13.88
CA GLU A 38 3.16 -24.37 -13.83
C GLU A 38 2.62 -22.94 -13.75
N GLY A 39 1.66 -22.59 -14.60
CA GLY A 39 1.03 -21.28 -14.61
C GLY A 39 0.19 -21.00 -13.38
N ARG A 40 -0.43 -22.00 -12.75
CA ARG A 40 -1.18 -21.78 -11.49
C ARG A 40 -0.27 -21.59 -10.29
N ARG A 41 0.94 -22.18 -10.29
CA ARG A 41 1.93 -22.00 -9.22
C ARG A 41 2.38 -20.54 -9.09
N THR A 42 2.35 -19.74 -10.17
CA THR A 42 2.70 -18.32 -10.08
C THR A 42 1.67 -17.48 -9.31
N PHE A 43 0.51 -18.06 -9.00
CA PHE A 43 -0.57 -17.45 -8.22
C PHE A 43 -0.84 -18.17 -6.89
N GLU A 44 0.07 -19.07 -6.46
CA GLU A 44 -0.18 -19.91 -5.28
C GLU A 44 -0.12 -19.16 -3.94
N SER A 45 0.45 -17.96 -3.94
CA SER A 45 0.45 -17.01 -2.82
C SER A 45 0.36 -15.57 -3.31
N ASP A 46 -0.01 -14.66 -2.42
CA ASP A 46 0.37 -13.25 -2.52
C ASP A 46 1.75 -13.02 -1.88
N ALA A 47 2.05 -11.81 -1.40
CA ALA A 47 3.34 -11.51 -0.79
C ALA A 47 3.47 -12.06 0.64
N LEU A 48 2.41 -12.61 1.24
CA LEU A 48 2.49 -13.44 2.44
C LEU A 48 2.91 -14.87 2.07
N ALA A 49 4.14 -15.02 1.56
CA ALA A 49 4.64 -16.25 0.93
C ALA A 49 4.76 -17.47 1.87
N ALA A 50 4.55 -17.28 3.17
CA ALA A 50 4.46 -18.33 4.19
C ALA A 50 3.27 -19.27 3.96
N TYR A 51 2.21 -18.79 3.29
CA TYR A 51 1.02 -19.59 2.96
C TYR A 51 0.89 -19.75 1.45
N ARG A 52 0.64 -20.99 1.03
CA ARG A 52 0.54 -21.34 -0.39
C ARG A 52 -0.60 -22.32 -0.63
N ARG A 53 -1.38 -22.09 -1.67
CA ARG A 53 -2.40 -23.02 -2.18
C ARG A 53 -2.49 -22.90 -3.67
N LEU A 54 -2.66 -24.02 -4.36
CA LEU A 54 -2.78 -24.01 -5.80
C LEU A 54 -4.25 -23.76 -6.19
N PRO A 55 -4.59 -22.69 -6.92
CA PRO A 55 -5.99 -22.41 -7.26
C PRO A 55 -6.56 -23.44 -8.24
N LEU A 56 -7.89 -23.46 -8.36
CA LEU A 56 -8.61 -24.25 -9.37
C LEU A 56 -8.16 -23.85 -10.79
N ALA A 57 -8.17 -22.54 -11.06
CA ALA A 57 -7.71 -21.90 -12.28
C ALA A 57 -7.46 -20.39 -12.02
N VAL A 58 -6.81 -19.72 -12.96
CA VAL A 58 -6.65 -18.25 -12.93
C VAL A 58 -7.27 -17.66 -14.19
N VAL A 59 -8.08 -16.61 -14.01
CA VAL A 59 -8.81 -15.93 -15.09
C VAL A 59 -8.42 -14.46 -15.09
N LEU A 60 -7.95 -13.97 -16.23
CA LEU A 60 -7.56 -12.57 -16.43
C LEU A 60 -8.52 -11.92 -17.44
N PRO A 61 -9.67 -11.38 -16.99
CA PRO A 61 -10.65 -10.74 -17.86
C PRO A 61 -10.10 -9.48 -18.52
N ALA A 62 -10.71 -9.08 -19.63
CA ALA A 62 -10.37 -7.89 -20.40
C ALA A 62 -11.40 -6.76 -20.27
N SER A 63 -12.55 -7.00 -19.63
CA SER A 63 -13.60 -5.99 -19.43
C SER A 63 -14.48 -6.27 -18.19
N THR A 64 -15.26 -5.26 -17.79
CA THR A 64 -16.23 -5.36 -16.70
C THR A 64 -17.32 -6.41 -17.00
N GLU A 65 -17.73 -6.53 -18.26
CA GLU A 65 -18.75 -7.48 -18.70
C GLU A 65 -18.25 -8.93 -18.59
N GLU A 66 -16.96 -9.18 -18.87
CA GLU A 66 -16.37 -10.50 -18.64
C GLU A 66 -16.33 -10.82 -17.14
N VAL A 67 -15.97 -9.86 -16.29
CA VAL A 67 -16.03 -10.01 -14.82
C VAL A 67 -17.45 -10.38 -14.38
N SER A 68 -18.47 -9.65 -14.86
CA SER A 68 -19.89 -9.92 -14.60
C SER A 68 -20.31 -11.34 -14.99
N ALA A 69 -19.97 -11.77 -16.20
CA ALA A 69 -20.29 -13.11 -16.67
C ALA A 69 -19.59 -14.21 -15.85
N ILE A 70 -18.33 -13.99 -15.47
CA ILE A 70 -17.56 -14.91 -14.63
C ILE A 70 -18.17 -15.03 -13.24
N LEU A 71 -18.42 -13.91 -12.55
CA LEU A 71 -18.96 -13.92 -11.19
C LEU A 71 -20.34 -14.59 -11.13
N ARG A 72 -21.24 -14.22 -12.05
CA ARG A 72 -22.57 -14.85 -12.17
C ARG A 72 -22.47 -16.37 -12.31
N PHE A 73 -21.63 -16.85 -13.22
CA PHE A 73 -21.43 -18.29 -13.42
C PHE A 73 -20.87 -18.96 -12.15
N CYS A 74 -19.89 -18.34 -11.51
CA CYS A 74 -19.30 -18.83 -10.26
C CYS A 74 -20.34 -18.92 -9.14
N ASN A 75 -21.21 -17.92 -9.02
CA ASN A 75 -22.30 -17.89 -8.04
C ASN A 75 -23.31 -19.02 -8.28
N GLU A 76 -23.78 -19.18 -9.53
CA GLU A 76 -24.72 -20.23 -9.93
C GLU A 76 -24.15 -21.66 -9.77
N ASN A 77 -22.83 -21.81 -9.83
CA ASN A 77 -22.15 -23.10 -9.76
C ASN A 77 -21.41 -23.35 -8.45
N HIS A 78 -21.57 -22.46 -7.46
CA HIS A 78 -20.89 -22.52 -6.15
C HIS A 78 -19.35 -22.61 -6.26
N VAL A 79 -18.77 -21.98 -7.29
CA VAL A 79 -17.32 -21.87 -7.44
C VAL A 79 -16.85 -20.62 -6.72
N LYS A 80 -15.93 -20.77 -5.76
CA LYS A 80 -15.38 -19.63 -5.00
C LYS A 80 -14.50 -18.76 -5.91
N VAL A 81 -14.44 -17.48 -5.59
CA VAL A 81 -13.63 -16.50 -6.35
C VAL A 81 -12.73 -15.74 -5.37
N VAL A 82 -11.46 -15.63 -5.70
CA VAL A 82 -10.50 -14.76 -5.00
C VAL A 82 -10.08 -13.65 -5.97
N PRO A 83 -10.59 -12.41 -5.80
CA PRO A 83 -10.15 -11.27 -6.60
C PRO A 83 -8.68 -10.97 -6.32
N ARG A 84 -7.92 -10.63 -7.36
CA ARG A 84 -6.49 -10.34 -7.22
C ARG A 84 -6.06 -9.20 -8.15
N GLY A 85 -5.32 -8.25 -7.59
CA GLY A 85 -4.54 -7.27 -8.33
C GLY A 85 -3.19 -7.86 -8.77
N ALA A 86 -2.09 -7.20 -8.38
CA ALA A 86 -0.73 -7.74 -8.55
C ALA A 86 -0.34 -8.83 -7.54
N GLY A 87 -1.08 -8.97 -6.43
CA GLY A 87 -0.75 -9.93 -5.35
C GLY A 87 0.39 -9.47 -4.44
N THR A 88 0.51 -8.16 -4.20
CA THR A 88 1.53 -7.55 -3.33
C THR A 88 1.09 -7.47 -1.85
N SER A 89 -0.06 -8.06 -1.49
CA SER A 89 -0.60 -8.02 -0.12
C SER A 89 0.24 -8.87 0.84
N LEU A 90 0.42 -8.38 2.07
CA LEU A 90 1.16 -9.04 3.15
C LEU A 90 0.25 -9.71 4.20
N CYS A 91 -1.08 -9.61 4.07
CA CYS A 91 -2.03 -10.16 5.05
C CYS A 91 -2.74 -11.44 4.58
N GLY A 92 -2.48 -11.91 3.36
CA GLY A 92 -3.08 -13.14 2.82
C GLY A 92 -4.46 -12.95 2.19
N GLY A 93 -4.99 -11.72 2.09
CA GLY A 93 -6.31 -11.43 1.51
C GLY A 93 -6.48 -11.87 0.04
N ALA A 94 -5.37 -12.05 -0.70
CA ALA A 94 -5.38 -12.58 -2.07
C ALA A 94 -4.80 -14.00 -2.18
N THR A 95 -4.70 -14.72 -1.05
CA THR A 95 -4.32 -16.13 -1.03
C THR A 95 -5.44 -16.99 -1.63
N PRO A 96 -5.16 -17.82 -2.64
CA PRO A 96 -6.17 -18.67 -3.26
C PRO A 96 -6.65 -19.81 -2.34
N LEU A 97 -7.83 -20.34 -2.66
CA LEU A 97 -8.28 -21.66 -2.19
C LEU A 97 -8.20 -22.68 -3.34
N GLU A 98 -8.02 -23.96 -3.01
CA GLU A 98 -7.87 -25.02 -4.02
C GLU A 98 -9.13 -25.18 -4.90
N ASP A 99 -10.30 -24.90 -4.33
CA ASP A 99 -11.62 -24.93 -4.99
C ASP A 99 -12.10 -23.55 -5.46
N SER A 100 -11.20 -22.55 -5.50
CA SER A 100 -11.48 -21.21 -6.02
C SER A 100 -10.79 -20.91 -7.33
N ILE A 101 -11.38 -20.05 -8.15
CA ILE A 101 -10.63 -19.36 -9.19
C ILE A 101 -9.96 -18.11 -8.61
N VAL A 102 -8.78 -17.78 -9.12
CA VAL A 102 -8.19 -16.44 -8.94
C VAL A 102 -8.67 -15.57 -10.10
N LEU A 103 -9.37 -14.48 -9.78
CA LEU A 103 -9.82 -13.50 -10.75
C LEU A 103 -8.83 -12.32 -10.76
N CYS A 104 -7.89 -12.35 -11.69
CA CYS A 104 -6.76 -11.42 -11.73
C CYS A 104 -7.02 -10.26 -12.70
N LEU A 105 -7.09 -9.04 -12.19
CA LEU A 105 -7.52 -7.87 -12.96
C LEU A 105 -6.40 -7.20 -13.79
N SER A 106 -5.19 -7.77 -13.80
CA SER A 106 -3.99 -7.12 -14.38
C SER A 106 -4.07 -6.80 -15.89
N ARG A 107 -5.04 -7.36 -16.61
CA ARG A 107 -5.31 -7.04 -18.03
C ARG A 107 -6.25 -5.86 -18.23
N MET A 108 -6.97 -5.46 -17.19
CA MET A 108 -7.78 -4.24 -17.15
C MET A 108 -6.90 -3.13 -16.57
N ASN A 109 -5.92 -2.64 -17.35
CA ASN A 109 -4.87 -1.75 -16.87
C ASN A 109 -4.77 -0.40 -17.61
N LYS A 110 -5.83 0.02 -18.30
CA LYS A 110 -5.85 1.28 -19.03
C LYS A 110 -6.14 2.48 -18.12
N ILE A 111 -5.43 3.57 -18.39
CA ILE A 111 -5.89 4.91 -18.01
C ILE A 111 -6.98 5.30 -19.00
N LEU A 112 -8.23 5.38 -18.53
CA LEU A 112 -9.39 5.64 -19.37
C LEU A 112 -9.54 7.13 -19.68
N GLU A 113 -9.19 7.99 -18.73
CA GLU A 113 -9.36 9.44 -18.84
C GLU A 113 -8.46 10.18 -17.83
N ILE A 114 -7.89 11.32 -18.27
CA ILE A 114 -7.25 12.31 -17.40
C ILE A 114 -7.95 13.66 -17.66
N ASP A 115 -8.81 14.05 -16.73
CA ASP A 115 -9.47 15.36 -16.72
C ASP A 115 -8.71 16.30 -15.78
N ALA A 116 -7.69 16.98 -16.30
CA ALA A 116 -6.88 17.89 -15.51
C ALA A 116 -7.64 19.15 -15.07
N ALA A 117 -8.66 19.58 -15.83
CA ALA A 117 -9.45 20.75 -15.47
C ALA A 117 -10.26 20.49 -14.19
N ASN A 118 -10.84 19.29 -14.08
CA ASN A 118 -11.56 18.85 -12.88
C ASN A 118 -10.68 18.09 -11.88
N ARG A 119 -9.42 17.81 -12.24
CA ARG A 119 -8.43 17.07 -11.44
C ARG A 119 -8.92 15.67 -11.07
N VAL A 120 -9.36 14.92 -12.08
CA VAL A 120 -9.84 13.54 -11.93
C VAL A 120 -9.15 12.64 -12.94
N ALA A 121 -8.76 11.45 -12.52
CA ALA A 121 -8.35 10.37 -13.41
C ALA A 121 -9.34 9.21 -13.30
N ARG A 122 -9.78 8.67 -14.44
CA ARG A 122 -10.56 7.42 -14.49
C ARG A 122 -9.69 6.31 -15.05
N VAL A 123 -9.65 5.19 -14.36
CA VAL A 123 -8.70 4.10 -14.62
C VAL A 123 -9.36 2.74 -14.44
N GLU A 124 -8.85 1.74 -15.15
CA GLU A 124 -9.20 0.35 -14.89
C GLU A 124 -8.49 -0.16 -13.61
N ALA A 125 -9.14 -1.05 -12.87
CA ALA A 125 -8.68 -1.48 -11.55
C ALA A 125 -7.33 -2.23 -11.52
N GLY A 126 -6.92 -2.79 -12.67
CA GLY A 126 -5.62 -3.44 -12.85
C GLY A 126 -4.48 -2.48 -13.21
N SER A 127 -4.73 -1.18 -13.39
CA SER A 127 -3.67 -0.19 -13.60
C SER A 127 -2.76 -0.14 -12.38
N THR A 128 -1.44 -0.03 -12.59
CA THR A 128 -0.51 0.16 -11.48
C THR A 128 -0.72 1.54 -10.87
N ASN A 129 -0.56 1.66 -9.55
CA ASN A 129 -0.72 2.92 -8.84
C ASN A 129 0.12 4.05 -9.47
N ILE A 130 1.41 3.78 -9.72
CA ILE A 130 2.33 4.78 -10.29
C ILE A 130 1.94 5.25 -11.69
N SER A 131 1.21 4.43 -12.47
CA SER A 131 0.83 4.78 -13.84
C SER A 131 -0.11 5.99 -13.91
N ILE A 132 -0.90 6.23 -12.86
CA ILE A 132 -1.79 7.40 -12.78
C ILE A 132 -0.95 8.68 -12.72
N THR A 133 0.00 8.73 -11.80
CA THR A 133 0.94 9.87 -11.68
C THR A 133 1.72 10.06 -12.95
N GLN A 134 2.24 8.99 -13.58
CA GLN A 134 2.96 9.09 -14.85
C GLN A 134 2.10 9.69 -15.97
N ALA A 135 0.81 9.33 -16.04
CA ALA A 135 -0.12 9.87 -17.04
C ALA A 135 -0.51 11.33 -16.77
N ALA A 136 -0.56 11.75 -15.50
CA ALA A 136 -0.99 13.08 -15.08
C ALA A 136 0.17 14.11 -14.99
N SER A 137 1.42 13.64 -14.84
CA SER A 137 2.58 14.48 -14.53
C SER A 137 2.87 15.57 -15.59
N ALA A 138 2.62 15.28 -16.87
CA ALA A 138 2.80 16.26 -17.95
C ALA A 138 1.89 17.50 -17.80
N GLN A 139 0.83 17.40 -17.00
CA GLN A 139 -0.11 18.47 -16.71
C GLN A 139 0.11 19.06 -15.30
N GLY A 140 1.18 18.68 -14.61
CA GLY A 140 1.52 19.16 -13.26
C GLY A 140 0.72 18.51 -12.13
N PHE A 141 0.17 17.31 -12.37
CA PHE A 141 -0.66 16.60 -11.40
C PHE A 141 -0.11 15.21 -11.04
N PHE A 142 -0.48 14.72 -9.86
CA PHE A 142 -0.16 13.38 -9.39
C PHE A 142 -1.33 12.73 -8.63
N TYR A 143 -1.28 11.41 -8.45
CA TYR A 143 -2.17 10.65 -7.56
C TYR A 143 -1.45 10.40 -6.23
N ALA A 144 -2.12 10.76 -5.13
CA ALA A 144 -1.44 10.95 -3.84
C ALA A 144 -1.10 9.66 -3.06
N PRO A 145 -2.00 8.67 -2.95
CA PRO A 145 -1.69 7.42 -2.26
C PRO A 145 -0.49 6.71 -2.89
N ASP A 146 0.58 6.54 -2.13
CA ASP A 146 1.89 6.13 -2.64
C ASP A 146 2.49 4.92 -1.89
N PRO A 147 1.76 3.78 -1.78
CA PRO A 147 2.24 2.60 -1.06
C PRO A 147 3.64 2.20 -1.52
N SER A 148 4.46 1.59 -0.66
CA SER A 148 5.84 1.21 -1.02
C SER A 148 5.90 0.30 -2.26
N SER A 149 4.82 -0.44 -2.51
CA SER A 149 4.65 -1.29 -3.69
C SER A 149 4.04 -0.58 -4.91
N GLN A 150 3.90 0.75 -4.94
CA GLN A 150 3.22 1.54 -6.00
C GLN A 150 3.67 1.25 -7.44
N VAL A 151 4.91 0.80 -7.62
CA VAL A 151 5.45 0.38 -8.92
C VAL A 151 4.82 -0.92 -9.44
N ALA A 152 4.23 -1.72 -8.56
CA ALA A 152 3.66 -3.03 -8.84
C ALA A 152 2.18 -3.15 -8.43
N CYS A 153 1.76 -2.59 -7.29
CA CYS A 153 0.39 -2.71 -6.81
C CYS A 153 -0.59 -2.00 -7.75
N THR A 154 -1.81 -2.54 -7.81
CA THR A 154 -2.85 -2.06 -8.71
C THR A 154 -3.89 -1.24 -7.96
N VAL A 155 -4.58 -0.33 -8.66
CA VAL A 155 -5.61 0.55 -8.08
C VAL A 155 -6.72 -0.22 -7.37
N GLY A 156 -7.25 -1.27 -7.98
CA GLY A 156 -8.27 -2.12 -7.35
C GLY A 156 -7.76 -2.83 -6.10
N GLY A 157 -6.47 -3.17 -6.05
CA GLY A 157 -5.84 -3.70 -4.85
C GLY A 157 -5.73 -2.63 -3.77
N ASN A 158 -5.37 -1.39 -4.14
CA ASN A 158 -5.31 -0.28 -3.20
C ASN A 158 -6.67 0.06 -2.60
N ILE A 159 -7.73 0.03 -3.41
CA ILE A 159 -9.10 0.21 -2.94
C ILE A 159 -9.48 -0.94 -2.01
N ALA A 160 -9.24 -2.19 -2.41
CA ALA A 160 -9.59 -3.35 -1.61
C ALA A 160 -8.91 -3.37 -0.22
N THR A 161 -7.72 -2.77 -0.08
CA THR A 161 -6.97 -2.75 1.19
C THR A 161 -6.91 -1.38 1.87
N ASN A 162 -7.61 -0.37 1.32
CA ASN A 162 -7.49 1.03 1.75
C ASN A 162 -6.01 1.50 1.89
N SER A 163 -5.19 1.24 0.87
CA SER A 163 -3.74 1.45 0.97
C SER A 163 -3.36 2.90 1.33
N GLY A 164 -2.40 3.04 2.24
CA GLY A 164 -1.68 4.28 2.55
C GLY A 164 -0.31 4.34 1.85
N GLY A 165 0.64 5.04 2.47
CA GLY A 165 2.01 5.25 1.97
C GLY A 165 2.78 6.21 2.87
N ALA A 166 3.96 6.66 2.46
CA ALA A 166 4.72 7.62 3.28
C ALA A 166 4.02 8.99 3.37
N HIS A 167 3.30 9.37 2.32
CA HIS A 167 2.66 10.68 2.22
C HIS A 167 1.20 10.70 2.69
N CYS A 168 0.68 9.61 3.29
CA CYS A 168 -0.69 9.58 3.79
C CYS A 168 -0.91 10.51 4.99
N LEU A 169 0.16 10.91 5.68
CA LEU A 169 0.11 11.91 6.73
C LEU A 169 -0.57 13.21 6.26
N LYS A 170 -0.18 13.70 5.08
CA LYS A 170 -0.74 14.95 4.51
C LYS A 170 -1.91 14.71 3.56
N TYR A 171 -1.88 13.63 2.77
CA TYR A 171 -2.86 13.41 1.70
C TYR A 171 -3.92 12.35 2.00
N GLY A 172 -3.86 11.71 3.17
CA GLY A 172 -4.73 10.61 3.52
C GLY A 172 -4.42 9.33 2.74
N VAL A 173 -5.27 8.33 2.91
CA VAL A 173 -5.14 7.02 2.28
C VAL A 173 -6.04 6.91 1.05
N THR A 174 -6.18 5.71 0.48
CA THR A 174 -6.97 5.48 -0.74
C THR A 174 -8.40 6.01 -0.63
N VAL A 175 -9.09 5.80 0.49
CA VAL A 175 -10.47 6.29 0.68
C VAL A 175 -10.59 7.82 0.54
N ASN A 176 -9.57 8.57 0.96
CA ASN A 176 -9.57 10.04 0.89
C ASN A 176 -9.40 10.57 -0.54
N ASN A 177 -8.90 9.72 -1.44
CA ASN A 177 -8.56 10.07 -2.82
C ASN A 177 -9.46 9.37 -3.86
N LEU A 178 -10.39 8.53 -3.42
CA LEU A 178 -11.36 7.83 -4.26
C LEU A 178 -12.61 8.69 -4.45
N LEU A 179 -13.07 8.82 -5.70
CA LEU A 179 -14.24 9.62 -6.05
C LEU A 179 -15.39 8.76 -6.59
N ALA A 180 -15.07 7.67 -7.28
CA ALA A 180 -16.07 6.73 -7.78
C ALA A 180 -15.49 5.33 -7.99
N VAL A 181 -16.35 4.32 -7.98
CA VAL A 181 -16.00 2.97 -8.42
C VAL A 181 -17.11 2.38 -9.29
N ARG A 182 -16.69 1.62 -10.29
CA ARG A 182 -17.52 0.60 -10.93
C ARG A 182 -17.15 -0.74 -10.33
N MET A 183 -18.13 -1.46 -9.82
CA MET A 183 -17.94 -2.73 -9.14
C MET A 183 -18.91 -3.78 -9.69
N VAL A 184 -18.48 -5.03 -9.66
CA VAL A 184 -19.32 -6.18 -10.02
C VAL A 184 -19.60 -7.02 -8.78
N MET A 185 -20.88 -7.23 -8.49
CA MET A 185 -21.36 -8.07 -7.40
C MET A 185 -21.25 -9.56 -7.76
N MET A 186 -21.33 -10.44 -6.77
CA MET A 186 -21.16 -11.89 -6.97
C MET A 186 -22.21 -12.50 -7.93
N ASP A 187 -23.43 -11.95 -7.98
CA ASP A 187 -24.47 -12.36 -8.93
C ASP A 187 -24.27 -11.80 -10.36
N GLY A 188 -23.20 -11.03 -10.57
CA GLY A 188 -22.84 -10.38 -11.81
C GLY A 188 -23.55 -9.05 -12.04
N GLU A 189 -24.28 -8.48 -11.08
CA GLU A 189 -24.77 -7.11 -11.18
C GLU A 189 -23.58 -6.13 -11.26
N ILE A 190 -23.65 -5.16 -12.19
CA ILE A 190 -22.67 -4.09 -12.32
C ILE A 190 -23.27 -2.85 -11.66
N VAL A 191 -22.58 -2.31 -10.68
CA VAL A 191 -23.00 -1.16 -9.88
C VAL A 191 -21.96 -0.05 -9.95
N ASP A 192 -22.43 1.20 -10.00
CA ASP A 192 -21.60 2.40 -9.98
C ASP A 192 -21.89 3.18 -8.68
N PHE A 193 -20.84 3.53 -7.95
CA PHE A 193 -20.93 4.34 -6.72
C PHE A 193 -20.05 5.58 -6.82
N GLY A 194 -20.51 6.69 -6.24
CA GLY A 194 -19.82 7.98 -6.26
C GLY A 194 -19.94 8.71 -7.61
N GLY A 195 -18.96 9.57 -7.91
CA GLY A 195 -18.86 10.29 -9.17
C GLY A 195 -17.71 11.30 -9.18
N SER A 196 -17.49 11.98 -10.30
CA SER A 196 -16.42 12.99 -10.44
C SER A 196 -16.75 14.32 -9.76
N HIS A 197 -17.22 14.27 -8.52
CA HIS A 197 -17.61 15.42 -7.70
C HIS A 197 -17.12 15.24 -6.26
N LEU A 198 -17.00 16.33 -5.52
CA LEU A 198 -16.52 16.31 -4.13
C LEU A 198 -17.56 15.78 -3.14
N ASP A 199 -18.84 15.84 -3.50
CA ASP A 199 -19.96 15.41 -2.68
C ASP A 199 -21.11 14.90 -3.56
N SER A 200 -21.81 13.87 -3.09
CA SER A 200 -22.85 13.14 -3.82
C SER A 200 -24.13 13.12 -3.00
N PRO A 201 -25.33 13.26 -3.61
CA PRO A 201 -26.55 12.94 -2.91
C PRO A 201 -26.61 11.43 -2.58
N ASN A 202 -27.31 11.07 -1.50
CA ASN A 202 -27.47 9.70 -0.94
C ASN A 202 -26.30 9.24 -0.04
N TYR A 203 -26.27 7.95 0.28
CA TYR A 203 -25.25 7.36 1.14
C TYR A 203 -23.92 7.26 0.40
N ASP A 204 -22.84 7.63 1.08
CA ASP A 204 -21.48 7.39 0.60
C ASP A 204 -21.08 5.94 0.88
N PHE A 205 -21.10 5.12 -0.17
CA PHE A 205 -20.68 3.72 -0.11
C PHE A 205 -19.18 3.52 -0.34
N LEU A 206 -18.43 4.56 -0.73
CA LEU A 206 -17.00 4.43 -1.02
C LEU A 206 -16.19 3.98 0.22
N PRO A 207 -16.45 4.49 1.44
CA PRO A 207 -15.78 4.01 2.65
C PRO A 207 -16.14 2.57 3.03
N LEU A 208 -17.31 2.06 2.61
CA LEU A 208 -17.70 0.67 2.86
C LEU A 208 -16.98 -0.29 1.91
N ILE A 209 -16.83 0.11 0.64
CA ILE A 209 -16.15 -0.66 -0.40
C ILE A 209 -14.63 -0.63 -0.20
N THR A 210 -14.10 0.52 0.19
CA THR A 210 -12.66 0.69 0.42
C THR A 210 -12.24 -0.05 1.68
N GLY A 211 -11.26 -0.94 1.57
CA GLY A 211 -10.84 -1.84 2.66
C GLY A 211 -11.68 -3.11 2.79
N SER A 212 -12.61 -3.38 1.87
CA SER A 212 -13.47 -4.58 1.94
C SER A 212 -12.77 -5.88 1.53
N GLU A 213 -11.51 -5.83 1.09
CA GLU A 213 -10.72 -6.98 0.62
C GLU A 213 -11.43 -7.86 -0.42
N GLY A 214 -12.20 -7.23 -1.32
CA GLY A 214 -12.97 -7.92 -2.36
C GLY A 214 -14.18 -8.74 -1.87
N GLN A 215 -14.54 -8.65 -0.58
CA GLN A 215 -15.64 -9.41 0.02
C GLN A 215 -17.04 -8.90 -0.40
N LEU A 216 -17.15 -7.63 -0.82
CA LEU A 216 -18.41 -7.01 -1.23
C LEU A 216 -18.64 -7.04 -2.74
N GLY A 217 -17.58 -7.27 -3.52
CA GLY A 217 -17.60 -7.25 -4.97
C GLY A 217 -16.22 -6.99 -5.55
N VAL A 218 -16.15 -6.95 -6.88
CA VAL A 218 -14.90 -6.77 -7.63
C VAL A 218 -14.92 -5.41 -8.31
N VAL A 219 -14.10 -4.47 -7.82
CA VAL A 219 -13.91 -3.16 -8.47
C VAL A 219 -13.21 -3.36 -9.80
N THR A 220 -13.77 -2.83 -10.89
CA THR A 220 -13.24 -2.96 -12.25
C THR A 220 -12.77 -1.64 -12.85
N GLU A 221 -13.35 -0.51 -12.43
CA GLU A 221 -12.89 0.85 -12.75
C GLU A 221 -12.97 1.73 -11.50
N ALA A 222 -12.14 2.76 -11.45
CA ALA A 222 -12.17 3.77 -10.41
C ALA A 222 -11.94 5.17 -10.97
N SER A 223 -12.58 6.16 -10.36
CA SER A 223 -12.24 7.58 -10.52
C SER A 223 -11.52 8.05 -9.28
N VAL A 224 -10.34 8.65 -9.45
CA VAL A 224 -9.49 9.13 -8.37
C VAL A 224 -9.20 10.62 -8.51
N ARG A 225 -8.95 11.27 -7.36
CA ARG A 225 -8.54 12.67 -7.28
C ARG A 225 -7.09 12.83 -7.73
N LEU A 226 -6.85 13.84 -8.55
CA LEU A 226 -5.51 14.33 -8.87
C LEU A 226 -5.18 15.57 -8.03
N LEU A 227 -3.97 15.63 -7.50
CA LEU A 227 -3.45 16.76 -6.75
C LEU A 227 -2.39 17.48 -7.57
N ALA A 228 -2.29 18.80 -7.40
CA ALA A 228 -1.23 19.57 -8.04
C ALA A 228 0.11 19.20 -7.40
N ALA A 229 1.11 18.90 -8.21
CA ALA A 229 2.45 18.64 -7.71
C ALA A 229 2.99 19.89 -6.97
N PRO A 230 3.64 19.72 -5.80
CA PRO A 230 4.26 20.84 -5.10
C PRO A 230 5.39 21.46 -5.94
N GLU A 231 5.71 22.74 -5.69
CA GLU A 231 6.82 23.42 -6.37
C GLU A 231 8.18 22.79 -6.02
N GLY A 232 8.32 22.31 -4.78
CA GLY A 232 9.46 21.53 -4.31
C GLY A 232 9.13 20.70 -3.08
N ALA A 233 10.04 19.79 -2.73
CA ALA A 233 10.02 19.01 -1.49
C ALA A 233 11.45 18.86 -0.97
N ARG A 234 11.63 18.96 0.35
CA ARG A 234 12.95 18.88 1.00
C ARG A 234 12.87 18.08 2.29
N PRO A 235 13.56 16.92 2.36
CA PRO A 235 13.70 16.18 3.60
C PRO A 235 14.82 16.76 4.47
N VAL A 236 14.63 16.68 5.77
CA VAL A 236 15.66 16.84 6.81
C VAL A 236 15.82 15.51 7.55
N LEU A 237 17.07 15.08 7.71
CA LEU A 237 17.45 13.94 8.54
C LEU A 237 17.83 14.41 9.93
N ILE A 238 17.23 13.82 10.96
CA ILE A 238 17.49 14.18 12.36
C ILE A 238 17.86 12.92 13.12
N GLY A 239 19.08 12.84 13.64
CA GLY A 239 19.57 11.72 14.43
C GLY A 239 19.42 11.99 15.93
N PHE A 240 19.05 10.97 16.70
CA PHE A 240 18.86 11.02 18.15
C PHE A 240 19.66 9.92 18.86
N ASP A 241 20.05 10.19 20.10
CA ASP A 241 20.72 9.24 21.00
C ASP A 241 19.75 8.22 21.65
N SER A 242 18.44 8.36 21.41
CA SER A 242 17.42 7.45 21.89
C SER A 242 16.17 7.44 21.01
N ALA A 243 15.54 6.26 20.90
CA ALA A 243 14.24 6.11 20.22
C ALA A 243 13.13 6.92 20.90
N GLN A 244 13.21 7.11 22.23
CA GLN A 244 12.23 7.87 23.00
C GLN A 244 12.30 9.36 22.69
N ALA A 245 13.50 9.95 22.51
CA ALA A 245 13.65 11.35 22.10
C ALA A 245 13.08 11.57 20.70
N ALA A 246 13.43 10.71 19.74
CA ALA A 246 12.88 10.75 18.38
C ALA A 246 11.34 10.65 18.39
N ALA A 247 10.76 9.66 19.10
CA ALA A 247 9.31 9.51 19.20
C ALA A 247 8.61 10.73 19.85
N SER A 248 9.24 11.34 20.86
CA SER A 248 8.72 12.55 21.51
C SER A 248 8.78 13.77 20.59
N CYS A 249 9.85 13.90 19.80
CA CYS A 249 9.99 14.92 18.77
C CYS A 249 8.88 14.81 17.71
N VAL A 250 8.56 13.59 17.24
CA VAL A 250 7.44 13.36 16.31
C VAL A 250 6.12 13.88 16.90
N ALA A 251 5.81 13.50 18.15
CA ALA A 251 4.60 13.95 18.82
C ALA A 251 4.55 15.47 18.97
N ALA A 252 5.68 16.12 19.26
CA ALA A 252 5.78 17.58 19.40
C ALA A 252 5.59 18.31 18.06
N ILE A 253 6.18 17.81 16.98
CA ILE A 253 5.99 18.37 15.62
C ILE A 253 4.50 18.36 15.27
N ILE A 254 3.82 17.22 15.41
CA ILE A 254 2.39 17.13 15.08
C ILE A 254 1.53 17.97 16.04
N ALA A 255 1.84 17.97 17.35
CA ALA A 255 1.10 18.76 18.34
C ALA A 255 1.24 20.28 18.13
N SER A 256 2.30 20.73 17.47
CA SER A 256 2.48 22.15 17.09
C SER A 256 1.53 22.60 15.98
N GLY A 257 0.84 21.67 15.31
CA GLY A 257 -0.03 21.92 14.17
C GLY A 257 0.67 21.83 12.82
N ILE A 258 1.98 21.55 12.79
CA ILE A 258 2.72 21.29 11.56
C ILE A 258 2.41 19.87 11.09
N VAL A 259 1.99 19.73 9.83
CA VAL A 259 1.78 18.44 9.17
C VAL A 259 2.75 18.34 8.00
N PRO A 260 3.96 17.77 8.21
CA PRO A 260 4.89 17.50 7.12
C PRO A 260 4.26 16.55 6.09
N VAL A 261 4.79 16.51 4.88
CA VAL A 261 4.32 15.53 3.88
C VAL A 261 4.67 14.12 4.31
N ALA A 262 5.80 13.94 5.02
CA ALA A 262 6.16 12.67 5.65
C ALA A 262 6.97 12.87 6.94
N ILE A 263 6.83 11.94 7.89
CA ILE A 263 7.69 11.78 9.06
C ILE A 263 7.96 10.29 9.21
N GLU A 264 9.14 9.85 8.83
CA GLU A 264 9.57 8.45 8.89
C GLU A 264 10.52 8.24 10.06
N PHE A 265 10.46 7.06 10.68
CA PHE A 265 11.35 6.65 11.76
C PHE A 265 12.18 5.43 11.34
N MET A 266 13.44 5.40 11.76
CA MET A 266 14.31 4.22 11.72
C MET A 266 15.09 4.10 13.03
N ASP A 267 15.10 2.92 13.64
CA ASP A 267 16.03 2.63 14.74
C ASP A 267 17.41 2.21 14.25
N ARG A 268 18.35 2.07 15.18
CA ARG A 268 19.74 1.71 14.88
C ARG A 268 19.89 0.51 13.94
N PRO A 269 19.27 -0.67 14.18
CA PRO A 269 19.32 -1.78 13.22
C PRO A 269 18.84 -1.39 11.82
N ALA A 270 17.70 -0.70 11.70
CA ALA A 270 17.17 -0.25 10.42
C ALA A 270 18.11 0.75 9.72
N ILE A 271 18.66 1.71 10.44
CA ILE A 271 19.63 2.69 9.93
C ILE A 271 20.83 2.00 9.28
N HIS A 272 21.44 1.05 10.00
CA HIS A 272 22.62 0.35 9.53
C HIS A 272 22.35 -0.52 8.30
N VAL A 273 21.21 -1.24 8.29
CA VAL A 273 20.83 -2.10 7.15
C VAL A 273 20.51 -1.26 5.92
N CYS A 274 19.75 -0.17 6.08
CA CYS A 274 19.42 0.75 4.98
C CYS A 274 20.67 1.42 4.40
N GLU A 275 21.56 1.95 5.24
CA GLU A 275 22.79 2.62 4.79
C GLU A 275 23.74 1.66 4.08
N HIS A 276 23.85 0.41 4.54
CA HIS A 276 24.65 -0.60 3.87
C HIS A 276 24.11 -0.94 2.48
N PHE A 277 22.79 -0.97 2.31
CA PHE A 277 22.14 -1.31 1.04
C PHE A 277 22.12 -0.13 0.05
N VAL A 278 21.85 1.08 0.55
CA VAL A 278 21.89 2.34 -0.23
C VAL A 278 22.59 3.39 0.64
N PRO A 279 23.84 3.78 0.29
CA PRO A 279 24.62 4.71 1.09
C PRO A 279 24.09 6.14 0.93
N ALA A 280 23.05 6.47 1.70
CA ALA A 280 22.32 7.74 1.65
C ALA A 280 22.82 8.75 2.70
N GLY A 281 23.79 8.36 3.52
CA GLY A 281 24.38 9.17 4.58
C GLY A 281 23.54 9.21 5.86
N TYR A 282 22.86 8.11 6.21
CA TYR A 282 22.17 8.02 7.50
C TYR A 282 23.15 8.07 8.68
N PRO A 283 22.76 8.65 9.83
CA PRO A 283 23.64 8.82 10.99
C PRO A 283 23.88 7.47 11.71
N LEU A 284 25.01 6.82 11.42
CA LEU A 284 25.36 5.50 11.96
C LEU A 284 25.69 5.50 13.48
N ASP A 285 25.89 6.67 14.06
CA ASP A 285 26.08 6.89 15.49
C ASP A 285 24.77 7.16 16.25
N ALA A 286 23.64 7.27 15.55
CA ALA A 286 22.32 7.44 16.16
C ALA A 286 21.72 6.12 16.67
N GLU A 287 20.89 6.22 17.71
CA GLU A 287 20.01 5.14 18.16
C GLU A 287 18.67 5.15 17.41
N ALA A 288 18.24 6.34 16.94
CA ALA A 288 17.09 6.52 16.07
C ALA A 288 17.29 7.71 15.13
N ALA A 289 16.68 7.65 13.95
CA ALA A 289 16.69 8.71 12.97
C ALA A 289 15.28 9.01 12.48
N LEU A 290 14.99 10.29 12.30
CA LEU A 290 13.80 10.78 11.63
C LEU A 290 14.15 11.27 10.23
N ILE A 291 13.27 10.98 9.27
CA ILE A 291 13.24 11.66 7.97
C ILE A 291 11.97 12.49 7.97
N VAL A 292 12.11 13.81 8.04
CA VAL A 292 10.97 14.73 8.00
C VAL A 292 11.00 15.48 6.68
N GLU A 293 9.96 15.32 5.86
CA GLU A 293 9.87 16.01 4.58
C GLU A 293 8.72 17.01 4.58
N VAL A 294 9.01 18.20 4.07
CA VAL A 294 8.02 19.24 3.78
C VAL A 294 8.06 19.57 2.30
N GLU A 295 6.96 20.09 1.80
CA GLU A 295 6.79 20.46 0.40
C GLU A 295 6.03 21.79 0.33
N GLY A 296 6.23 22.54 -0.74
CA GLY A 296 5.66 23.87 -0.91
C GLY A 296 6.50 24.73 -1.85
N SER A 297 6.31 26.04 -1.78
CA SER A 297 7.28 26.99 -2.33
C SER A 297 8.57 26.99 -1.51
N GLU A 298 9.65 27.55 -2.05
CA GLU A 298 10.93 27.62 -1.34
C GLU A 298 10.81 28.32 0.03
N ASP A 299 10.05 29.42 0.10
CA ASP A 299 9.82 30.17 1.35
C ASP A 299 9.02 29.34 2.37
N GLU A 300 8.03 28.56 1.93
CA GLU A 300 7.24 27.68 2.80
C GLU A 300 8.09 26.53 3.33
N ILE A 301 8.91 25.92 2.47
CA ILE A 301 9.82 24.84 2.84
C ILE A 301 10.81 25.33 3.90
N GLU A 302 11.49 26.46 3.66
CA GLU A 302 12.46 27.00 4.61
C GLU A 302 11.82 27.35 5.95
N TYR A 303 10.65 28.01 5.93
CA TYR A 303 9.91 28.33 7.15
C TYR A 303 9.53 27.08 7.96
N LEU A 304 9.00 26.05 7.31
CA LEU A 304 8.58 24.82 8.00
C LEU A 304 9.78 24.03 8.53
N LEU A 305 10.88 23.94 7.77
CA LEU A 305 12.09 23.27 8.22
C LEU A 305 12.72 23.98 9.41
N GLU A 306 12.80 25.31 9.41
CA GLU A 306 13.27 26.07 10.58
C GLU A 306 12.42 25.75 11.83
N LYS A 307 11.10 25.70 11.69
CA LYS A 307 10.21 25.37 12.81
C LYS A 307 10.35 23.94 13.30
N ILE A 308 10.50 22.98 12.39
CA ILE A 308 10.72 21.58 12.73
C ILE A 308 12.06 21.40 13.46
N GLU A 309 13.11 22.08 12.99
CA GLU A 309 14.42 22.05 13.64
C GLU A 309 14.40 22.72 15.01
N ASP A 310 13.75 23.88 15.16
CA ASP A 310 13.55 24.55 16.45
C ASP A 310 12.88 23.60 17.46
N ILE A 311 11.81 22.91 17.06
CA ILE A 311 11.13 21.90 17.90
C ILE A 311 12.06 20.73 18.21
N ALA A 312 12.80 20.25 17.22
CA ALA A 312 13.71 19.12 17.40
C ALA A 312 14.81 19.44 18.42
N GLN A 313 15.30 20.68 18.50
CA GLN A 313 16.33 21.09 19.47
C GLN A 313 15.94 20.81 20.92
N ASP A 314 14.65 20.91 21.28
CA ASP A 314 14.16 20.61 22.63
C ASP A 314 14.36 19.13 23.02
N TYR A 315 14.66 18.28 22.05
CA TYR A 315 14.89 16.84 22.19
C TYR A 315 16.36 16.42 21.96
N ASN A 316 17.29 17.38 21.97
CA ASN A 316 18.75 17.17 21.89
C ASN A 316 19.20 16.24 20.74
N PRO A 317 18.94 16.61 19.47
CA PRO A 317 19.37 15.80 18.33
C PRO A 317 20.90 15.79 18.27
N ILE A 318 21.49 14.64 17.95
CA ILE A 318 22.95 14.50 17.79
C ILE A 318 23.41 14.96 16.41
N SER A 319 22.50 14.98 15.43
CA SER A 319 22.75 15.48 14.07
C SER A 319 21.46 15.96 13.42
N THR A 320 21.58 16.99 12.60
CA THR A 320 20.52 17.51 11.74
C THR A 320 21.12 17.82 10.38
N ARG A 321 20.54 17.27 9.29
CA ARG A 321 21.03 17.47 7.91
C ARG A 321 19.85 17.67 6.97
N ARG A 322 19.68 18.90 6.47
CA ARG A 322 18.78 19.21 5.36
C ARG A 322 19.38 18.71 4.05
N SER A 323 18.56 18.11 3.20
CA SER A 323 18.95 17.80 1.83
C SER A 323 19.29 19.08 1.05
N GLN A 324 20.38 19.05 0.28
CA GLN A 324 20.89 20.18 -0.51
C GLN A 324 20.58 20.05 -2.01
N SER A 325 20.06 18.90 -2.46
CA SER A 325 19.70 18.69 -3.86
C SER A 325 18.60 17.65 -4.06
N ALA A 326 17.98 17.66 -5.23
CA ALA A 326 16.98 16.66 -5.58
C ALA A 326 17.56 15.23 -5.61
N GLU A 327 18.83 15.08 -6.00
CA GLU A 327 19.54 13.80 -6.00
C GLU A 327 19.75 13.27 -4.58
N GLU A 328 20.13 14.14 -3.64
CA GLU A 328 20.28 13.79 -2.23
C GLU A 328 18.92 13.37 -1.62
N SER A 329 17.86 14.14 -1.88
CA SER A 329 16.49 13.81 -1.44
C SER A 329 16.04 12.45 -2.00
N ALA A 330 16.26 12.21 -3.29
CA ALA A 330 15.92 10.95 -3.93
C ALA A 330 16.71 9.76 -3.36
N LEU A 331 17.99 9.97 -3.00
CA LEU A 331 18.84 8.94 -2.43
C LEU A 331 18.39 8.57 -1.00
N ILE A 332 18.03 9.56 -0.19
CA ILE A 332 17.42 9.36 1.13
C ILE A 332 16.16 8.49 0.98
N TRP A 333 15.21 8.92 0.15
CA TRP A 333 13.97 8.15 -0.04
C TRP A 333 14.19 6.75 -0.61
N LYS A 334 15.16 6.59 -1.51
CA LYS A 334 15.54 5.27 -2.04
C LYS A 334 16.01 4.35 -0.92
N GLY A 335 16.84 4.83 0.01
CA GLY A 335 17.28 4.06 1.18
C GLY A 335 16.11 3.64 2.06
N ARG A 336 15.23 4.60 2.42
CA ARG A 336 14.07 4.34 3.28
C ARG A 336 13.08 3.34 2.65
N LYS A 337 12.80 3.47 1.35
CA LYS A 337 11.88 2.57 0.62
C LYS A 337 12.47 1.18 0.39
N ALA A 338 13.80 1.03 0.41
CA ALA A 338 14.46 -0.25 0.21
C ALA A 338 14.54 -1.13 1.47
N ALA A 339 14.17 -0.61 2.65
CA ALA A 339 14.40 -1.26 3.93
C ALA A 339 13.88 -2.70 4.04
N PHE A 340 12.64 -2.96 3.60
CA PHE A 340 12.05 -4.30 3.63
C PHE A 340 12.83 -5.30 2.76
N GLY A 341 13.32 -4.83 1.60
CA GLY A 341 14.18 -5.61 0.72
C GLY A 341 15.56 -5.84 1.34
N ALA A 342 16.12 -4.82 1.97
CA ALA A 342 17.43 -4.89 2.63
C ALA A 342 17.42 -5.82 3.85
N ILE A 343 16.39 -5.75 4.70
CA ILE A 343 16.21 -6.66 5.85
C ILE A 343 16.01 -8.10 5.37
N GLY A 344 15.27 -8.31 4.28
CA GLY A 344 15.11 -9.64 3.66
C GLY A 344 16.40 -10.24 3.09
N GLN A 345 17.47 -9.46 2.91
CA GLN A 345 18.80 -10.00 2.58
C GLN A 345 19.58 -10.45 3.82
N VAL A 346 19.19 -9.97 5.00
CA VAL A 346 19.84 -10.27 6.28
C VAL A 346 19.19 -11.47 6.97
N SER A 347 17.85 -11.51 7.00
CA SER A 347 17.08 -12.57 7.66
C SER A 347 15.70 -12.73 7.03
N ASP A 348 15.10 -13.91 7.21
CA ASP A 348 13.65 -14.04 7.20
C ASP A 348 13.08 -13.22 8.37
N TYR A 349 12.00 -12.47 8.14
CA TYR A 349 11.43 -11.57 9.14
C TYR A 349 9.91 -11.69 9.20
N MET A 350 9.33 -11.19 10.30
CA MET A 350 7.89 -11.09 10.49
C MET A 350 7.52 -9.62 10.62
N CYS A 351 6.90 -9.06 9.59
CA CYS A 351 6.37 -7.71 9.67
C CYS A 351 5.06 -7.70 10.45
N MET A 352 5.05 -7.00 11.57
CA MET A 352 3.80 -6.61 12.23
C MET A 352 3.43 -5.20 11.76
N ASP A 353 2.15 -4.94 11.54
CA ASP A 353 1.66 -3.64 11.09
C ASP A 353 0.54 -3.17 12.02
N GLY A 354 0.65 -1.96 12.55
CA GLY A 354 -0.31 -1.47 13.53
C GLY A 354 -0.17 0.01 13.88
N VAL A 355 -1.31 0.66 14.07
CA VAL A 355 -1.38 2.09 14.39
C VAL A 355 -1.47 2.31 15.89
N ILE A 356 -0.62 3.19 16.41
CA ILE A 356 -0.54 3.58 17.81
C ILE A 356 -0.80 5.09 17.91
N PRO A 357 -1.58 5.58 18.89
CA PRO A 357 -1.70 7.01 19.14
C PRO A 357 -0.31 7.64 19.32
N LEU A 358 -0.03 8.76 18.66
CA LEU A 358 1.30 9.41 18.70
C LEU A 358 1.83 9.64 20.12
N SER A 359 0.93 10.01 21.05
CA SER A 359 1.24 10.18 22.48
C SER A 359 1.76 8.91 23.18
N ALA A 360 1.49 7.73 22.63
CA ALA A 360 1.90 6.43 23.15
C ALA A 360 3.04 5.80 22.34
N LEU A 361 3.57 6.46 21.31
CA LEU A 361 4.59 5.92 20.41
C LEU A 361 5.85 5.48 21.17
N SER A 362 6.34 6.34 22.08
CA SER A 362 7.50 6.03 22.94
C SER A 362 7.27 4.77 23.79
N ALA A 363 6.08 4.66 24.41
CA ALA A 363 5.73 3.50 25.24
C ALA A 363 5.59 2.22 24.40
N ALA A 364 5.07 2.31 23.18
CA ALA A 364 4.97 1.17 22.27
C ALA A 364 6.35 0.65 21.84
N LEU A 365 7.28 1.53 21.46
CA LEU A 365 8.65 1.14 21.09
C LEU A 365 9.41 0.47 22.24
N GLU A 366 9.25 0.98 23.46
CA GLU A 366 9.80 0.34 24.66
C GLU A 366 9.15 -1.03 24.91
N GLY A 367 7.83 -1.15 24.74
CA GLY A 367 7.11 -2.42 24.85
C GLY A 367 7.60 -3.47 23.84
N VAL A 368 7.75 -3.09 22.57
CA VAL A 368 8.33 -3.94 21.51
C VAL A 368 9.73 -4.40 21.92
N SER A 369 10.58 -3.47 22.34
CA SER A 369 11.95 -3.77 22.78
C SER A 369 11.98 -4.74 23.96
N GLN A 370 11.08 -4.59 24.94
CA GLN A 370 10.95 -5.49 26.08
C GLN A 370 10.50 -6.90 25.67
N ILE A 371 9.54 -7.00 24.75
CA ILE A 371 9.08 -8.29 24.20
C ILE A 371 10.23 -8.98 23.47
N CYS A 372 10.92 -8.27 22.58
CA CYS A 372 12.05 -8.81 21.83
C CYS A 372 13.18 -9.27 22.76
N ARG A 373 13.56 -8.49 23.78
CA ARG A 373 14.53 -8.91 24.80
C ARG A 373 14.09 -10.15 25.58
N LYS A 374 12.82 -10.22 25.99
CA LYS A 374 12.27 -11.35 26.76
C LYS A 374 12.30 -12.66 25.95
N TYR A 375 11.92 -12.60 24.68
CA TYR A 375 11.83 -13.76 23.80
C TYR A 375 13.09 -13.99 22.95
N ARG A 376 14.10 -13.12 23.06
CA ARG A 376 15.38 -13.15 22.33
C ARG A 376 15.19 -13.06 20.81
N PHE A 377 14.34 -12.14 20.38
CA PHE A 377 14.24 -11.72 18.99
C PHE A 377 15.07 -10.46 18.77
N ASP A 378 15.69 -10.36 17.61
CA ASP A 378 16.13 -9.08 17.08
C ASP A 378 14.92 -8.32 16.53
N VAL A 379 15.03 -7.01 16.39
CA VAL A 379 13.99 -6.17 15.80
C VAL A 379 14.62 -5.00 15.07
N ALA A 380 14.08 -4.66 13.91
CA ALA A 380 14.32 -3.39 13.25
C ALA A 380 12.99 -2.64 13.12
N ASN A 381 12.92 -1.44 13.67
CA ASN A 381 11.73 -0.60 13.58
C ASN A 381 11.91 0.40 12.45
N ILE A 382 11.02 0.31 11.45
CA ILE A 382 11.00 1.24 10.32
C ILE A 382 9.59 1.57 9.90
N PHE A 383 9.16 2.81 10.11
CA PHE A 383 7.72 3.07 10.08
C PHE A 383 7.32 4.52 9.87
N HIS A 384 6.04 4.73 9.55
CA HIS A 384 5.43 6.03 9.31
C HIS A 384 5.09 6.65 10.66
N ALA A 385 6.01 7.45 11.20
CA ALA A 385 5.89 7.93 12.56
C ALA A 385 4.85 9.04 12.71
N GLY A 386 4.63 9.85 11.66
CA GLY A 386 3.72 10.99 11.71
C GLY A 386 2.24 10.62 11.86
N ASP A 387 1.82 9.45 11.38
CA ASP A 387 0.47 8.92 11.58
C ASP A 387 0.41 7.77 12.61
N GLY A 388 1.56 7.47 13.23
CA GLY A 388 1.67 6.48 14.30
C GLY A 388 1.58 5.04 13.81
N ASN A 389 1.79 4.78 12.52
CA ASN A 389 1.76 3.43 11.96
C ASN A 389 3.13 2.76 12.11
N LEU A 390 3.24 1.70 12.93
CA LEU A 390 4.48 1.00 13.27
C LEU A 390 4.68 -0.27 12.43
N HIS A 391 5.94 -0.53 12.06
CA HIS A 391 6.36 -1.79 11.43
C HIS A 391 7.63 -2.35 12.11
N PRO A 392 7.50 -3.06 13.25
CA PRO A 392 8.61 -3.87 13.75
C PRO A 392 8.79 -5.09 12.85
N LEU A 393 10.03 -5.28 12.38
CA LEU A 393 10.46 -6.34 11.47
C LEU A 393 11.38 -7.35 12.16
#